data_AF-A0A2E2Y334-F1
#
_entry.id   AF-A0A2E2Y334-F1
#
_cell.length_a   1.000
_cell.length_b   1.000
_cell.length_c   1.000
_cell.angle_alpha   90.00
_cell.angle_beta   90.00
_cell.angle_gamma   90.00
#
_symmetry.space_group_name_H-M   'P 1'
#
loop_
_entity.id
_entity.type
_entity.pdbx_description
1 polymer ?
#
loop_
_entity_poly.entity_id
_entity_poly.type
_entity_poly.pdbx_seq_one_letter_code
_entity_poly.pdbx_strand_id
1 'polypeptide(L)'
;MLDMGTHFFWFMRASTRQRKDSSMRFFNALQKIFGMQDLGRTVQLTADRSAGQVWDRIRHRILAMDINEARGYIRSRATLIVVQKLAEDTSVRRLSAGQQQQLKEMTLEAVIDGALLQRDANAIEPVVVRRAA
;
A
#
# COMPACT_ATOMS: atom_id res chain seq x y z
N MET A 1 -21.71 -11.48 16.70
CA MET A 1 -20.63 -12.27 16.08
C MET A 1 -20.89 -12.22 14.58
N LEU A 2 -20.44 -11.15 13.93
CA LEU A 2 -20.75 -10.86 12.52
C LEU A 2 -19.45 -10.78 11.72
N ASP A 3 -19.35 -11.71 10.78
CA ASP A 3 -18.32 -11.84 9.78
C ASP A 3 -18.42 -10.65 8.79
N MET A 4 -17.60 -9.63 9.00
CA MET A 4 -17.51 -8.43 8.16
C MET A 4 -16.15 -8.34 7.43
N GLY A 5 -15.47 -9.47 7.23
CA GLY A 5 -14.18 -9.53 6.52
C GLY A 5 -14.29 -9.64 5.00
N THR A 6 -15.48 -9.99 4.48
CA THR A 6 -15.58 -10.62 3.15
C THR A 6 -16.05 -9.67 2.04
N HIS A 7 -16.48 -8.45 2.37
CA HIS A 7 -16.92 -7.45 1.38
C HIS A 7 -15.80 -6.57 0.82
N PHE A 8 -14.65 -6.48 1.50
CA PHE A 8 -13.54 -5.63 1.05
C PHE A 8 -12.81 -6.23 -0.17
N PHE A 9 -12.82 -7.57 -0.28
CA PHE A 9 -12.22 -8.29 -1.40
C PHE A 9 -12.97 -8.07 -2.73
N TRP A 10 -14.24 -7.65 -2.68
CA TRP A 10 -15.06 -7.41 -3.89
C TRP A 10 -14.83 -6.02 -4.48
N PHE A 11 -14.62 -4.99 -3.65
CA PHE A 11 -14.47 -3.61 -4.13
C PHE A 11 -13.10 -3.35 -4.81
N MET A 12 -12.08 -4.16 -4.52
CA MET A 12 -10.78 -4.08 -5.22
C MET A 12 -10.79 -4.74 -6.61
N ARG A 13 -11.81 -5.55 -6.94
CA ARG A 13 -11.93 -6.24 -8.24
C ARG A 13 -12.79 -5.48 -9.26
N ALA A 14 -13.63 -4.55 -8.81
CA ALA A 14 -14.60 -3.83 -9.66
C ALA A 14 -14.07 -2.55 -10.34
N SER A 15 -12.85 -2.09 -10.05
CA SER A 15 -12.25 -0.88 -10.65
C SER A 15 -11.23 -1.19 -11.77
N THR A 16 -11.43 -2.26 -12.53
CA THR A 16 -10.41 -2.86 -13.42
C THR A 16 -10.46 -2.42 -14.89
N ARG A 17 -11.24 -1.39 -15.28
CA ARG A 17 -11.26 -0.94 -16.69
C ARG A 17 -10.60 0.40 -17.01
N GLN A 18 -10.44 1.31 -16.06
CA GLN A 18 -9.79 2.62 -16.34
C GLN A 18 -8.55 2.91 -15.48
N ARG A 19 -8.28 2.05 -14.50
CA ARG A 19 -7.18 2.18 -13.53
C ARG A 19 -5.93 1.39 -13.96
N LYS A 20 -5.70 1.23 -15.27
CA LYS A 20 -4.60 0.40 -15.79
C LYS A 20 -3.35 1.22 -16.17
N ASP A 21 -3.51 2.43 -16.68
CA ASP A 21 -2.34 3.17 -17.22
C ASP A 21 -1.50 3.89 -16.15
N SER A 22 -2.14 4.51 -15.15
CA SER A 22 -1.40 5.19 -14.07
C SER A 22 -0.76 4.21 -13.08
N SER A 23 -1.42 3.08 -12.82
CA SER A 23 -0.85 2.03 -11.98
C SER A 23 0.31 1.33 -12.70
N MET A 24 0.20 1.06 -14.02
CA MET A 24 1.30 0.46 -14.79
C MET A 24 2.57 1.34 -14.81
N ARG A 25 2.43 2.67 -14.81
CA ARG A 25 3.58 3.59 -14.76
C ARG A 25 4.31 3.54 -13.40
N PHE A 26 3.58 3.36 -12.31
CA PHE A 26 4.14 3.22 -10.96
C PHE A 26 4.81 1.85 -10.75
N PHE A 27 4.17 0.76 -11.23
CA PHE A 27 4.74 -0.59 -11.19
C PHE A 27 6.02 -0.72 -12.04
N ASN A 28 6.12 -0.02 -13.18
CA ASN A 28 7.35 0.02 -13.98
C ASN A 28 8.46 0.88 -13.36
N ALA A 29 8.13 1.89 -12.55
CA ALA A 29 9.12 2.73 -11.89
C ALA A 29 9.88 1.98 -10.79
N LEU A 30 9.17 1.11 -10.04
CA LEU A 30 9.81 0.20 -9.07
C LEU A 30 10.65 -0.89 -9.76
N GLN A 31 10.25 -1.35 -10.96
CA GLN A 31 11.01 -2.34 -11.73
C GLN A 31 12.32 -1.78 -12.32
N LYS A 32 12.38 -0.48 -12.63
CA LYS A 32 13.54 0.12 -13.33
C LYS A 32 14.75 0.42 -12.45
N ILE A 33 14.63 0.36 -11.13
CA ILE A 33 15.70 0.82 -10.21
C ILE A 33 16.57 -0.32 -9.67
N PHE A 34 16.14 -1.59 -9.70
CA PHE A 34 16.87 -2.65 -8.98
C PHE A 34 17.08 -3.95 -9.77
N GLY A 35 18.34 -4.24 -10.06
CA GLY A 35 18.83 -5.50 -10.64
C GLY A 35 18.78 -6.70 -9.68
N MET A 36 17.67 -6.89 -8.96
CA MET A 36 17.38 -8.08 -8.16
C MET A 36 15.87 -8.39 -8.28
N GLN A 37 15.49 -9.08 -9.35
CA GLN A 37 14.10 -9.38 -9.69
C GLN A 37 13.36 -10.11 -8.55
N ASP A 38 14.05 -10.93 -7.76
CA ASP A 38 13.45 -11.65 -6.63
C ASP A 38 13.08 -10.72 -5.46
N LEU A 39 13.96 -9.79 -5.08
CA LEU A 39 13.65 -8.87 -3.98
C LEU A 39 12.49 -7.94 -4.34
N GLY A 40 12.50 -7.40 -5.57
CA GLY A 40 11.40 -6.54 -6.05
C GLY A 40 10.05 -7.26 -6.02
N ARG A 41 10.02 -8.55 -6.39
CA ARG A 41 8.79 -9.35 -6.32
C ARG A 41 8.33 -9.58 -4.88
N THR A 42 9.25 -9.89 -3.96
CA THR A 42 8.92 -10.07 -2.54
C THR A 42 8.43 -8.78 -1.89
N VAL A 43 9.04 -7.63 -2.22
CA VAL A 43 8.57 -6.31 -1.81
C VAL A 43 7.13 -6.12 -2.25
N GLN A 44 6.84 -6.33 -3.54
CA GLN A 44 5.51 -6.10 -4.09
C GLN A 44 4.46 -6.99 -3.44
N LEU A 45 4.73 -8.30 -3.34
CA LEU A 45 3.81 -9.25 -2.72
C LEU A 45 3.56 -8.93 -1.25
N THR A 46 4.59 -8.52 -0.52
CA THR A 46 4.46 -8.16 0.91
C THR A 46 3.71 -6.85 1.07
N ALA A 47 3.96 -5.86 0.21
CA ALA A 47 3.25 -4.59 0.20
C ALA A 47 1.76 -4.81 -0.09
N ASP A 48 1.42 -5.62 -1.11
CA ASP A 48 0.03 -5.94 -1.46
C ASP A 48 -0.71 -6.63 -0.31
N ARG A 49 -0.05 -7.60 0.35
CA ARG A 49 -0.59 -8.29 1.53
C ARG A 49 -0.77 -7.36 2.74
N SER A 50 0.04 -6.32 2.85
CA SER A 50 0.02 -5.37 3.96
C SER A 50 -0.95 -4.22 3.73
N ALA A 51 -1.21 -3.85 2.47
CA ALA A 51 -1.92 -2.63 2.09
C ALA A 51 -3.31 -2.51 2.72
N GLY A 52 -4.12 -3.58 2.67
CA GLY A 52 -5.47 -3.57 3.25
C GLY A 52 -5.45 -3.33 4.76
N GLN A 53 -4.61 -4.07 5.48
CA GLN A 53 -4.51 -3.96 6.94
C GLN A 53 -3.95 -2.60 7.38
N VAL A 54 -3.01 -2.04 6.61
CA VAL A 54 -2.48 -0.69 6.85
C VAL A 54 -3.58 0.34 6.61
N TRP A 55 -4.29 0.24 5.49
CA TRP A 55 -5.39 1.15 5.14
C TRP A 55 -6.48 1.19 6.22
N ASP A 56 -6.94 0.03 6.68
CA ASP A 56 -7.96 -0.04 7.75
C ASP A 56 -7.53 0.69 9.03
N ARG A 57 -6.22 0.66 9.34
CA ARG A 57 -5.67 1.33 10.52
C ARG A 57 -5.50 2.84 10.37
N ILE A 58 -5.47 3.37 9.16
CA ILE A 58 -5.17 4.79 8.89
C ILE A 58 -6.35 5.57 8.31
N ARG A 59 -7.30 4.89 7.66
CA ARG A 59 -8.39 5.50 6.87
C ARG A 59 -9.23 6.53 7.61
N HIS A 60 -9.39 6.38 8.92
CA HIS A 60 -10.24 7.25 9.74
C HIS A 60 -9.61 8.64 10.01
N ARG A 61 -8.31 8.81 9.80
CA ARG A 61 -7.59 10.05 10.14
C ARG A 61 -6.79 10.62 8.97
N ILE A 62 -6.34 9.77 8.04
CA ILE A 62 -5.38 10.17 7.01
C ILE A 62 -5.89 11.26 6.05
N LEU A 63 -7.21 11.33 5.82
CA LEU A 63 -7.80 12.33 4.93
C LEU A 63 -7.75 13.76 5.50
N ALA A 64 -7.62 13.91 6.82
CA ALA A 64 -7.58 15.20 7.49
C ALA A 64 -6.14 15.74 7.70
N MET A 65 -5.13 14.95 7.36
CA MET A 65 -3.71 15.28 7.58
C MET A 65 -3.12 15.95 6.34
N ASP A 66 -2.09 16.79 6.49
CA ASP A 66 -1.29 17.20 5.33
C ASP A 66 -0.48 16.01 4.79
N ILE A 67 0.19 16.18 3.66
CA ILE A 67 0.90 15.08 2.99
C ILE A 67 2.10 14.55 3.80
N ASN A 68 2.84 15.43 4.49
CA ASN A 68 4.00 15.05 5.28
C ASN A 68 3.57 14.39 6.59
N GLU A 69 2.55 14.94 7.25
CA GLU A 69 1.95 14.31 8.44
C GLU A 69 1.39 12.93 8.08
N ALA A 70 0.65 12.81 6.98
CA ALA A 70 0.14 11.52 6.51
C ALA A 70 1.26 10.52 6.25
N ARG A 71 2.36 10.92 5.59
CA ARG A 71 3.51 10.04 5.33
C ARG A 71 4.10 9.50 6.62
N GLY A 72 4.36 10.36 7.60
CA GLY A 72 4.87 9.97 8.92
C GLY A 72 3.91 9.06 9.68
N TYR A 73 2.62 9.39 9.64
CA TYR A 73 1.57 8.59 10.25
C TYR A 73 1.46 7.18 9.63
N ILE A 74 1.45 7.08 8.30
CA ILE A 74 1.42 5.79 7.60
C ILE A 74 2.66 4.97 7.98
N ARG A 75 3.86 5.56 7.91
CA ARG A 75 5.11 4.86 8.23
C ARG A 75 5.07 4.22 9.62
N SER A 76 4.65 4.99 10.62
CA SER A 76 4.52 4.52 12.00
C SER A 76 3.57 3.31 12.10
N ARG A 77 2.42 3.37 11.42
CA ARG A 77 1.39 2.31 11.47
C ARG A 77 1.74 1.08 10.62
N ALA A 78 2.44 1.28 9.51
CA ALA A 78 2.84 0.25 8.57
C ALA A 78 4.02 -0.59 9.07
N THR A 79 4.94 0.01 9.84
CA THR A 79 6.17 -0.66 10.31
C THR A 79 5.88 -2.01 10.97
N LEU A 80 4.94 -2.05 11.91
CA LEU A 80 4.60 -3.28 12.62
C LEU A 80 4.00 -4.35 11.69
N ILE A 81 3.13 -3.95 10.76
CA ILE A 81 2.47 -4.87 9.82
C ILE A 81 3.50 -5.45 8.85
N VAL A 82 4.35 -4.61 8.28
CA VAL A 82 5.39 -5.02 7.32
C VAL A 82 6.39 -5.96 7.99
N VAL A 83 6.86 -5.65 9.21
CA VAL A 83 7.76 -6.53 9.96
C VAL A 83 7.11 -7.88 10.23
N GLN A 84 5.84 -7.89 10.66
CA GLN A 84 5.10 -9.14 10.88
C GLN A 84 4.99 -9.97 9.60
N LYS A 85 4.62 -9.35 8.47
CA LYS A 85 4.44 -10.03 7.20
C LYS A 85 5.75 -10.56 6.60
N LEU A 86 6.84 -9.83 6.77
CA LEU A 86 8.17 -10.31 6.37
C LEU A 86 8.67 -11.47 7.24
N ALA A 87 8.34 -11.47 8.53
CA ALA A 87 8.71 -12.56 9.44
C ALA A 87 7.96 -13.88 9.16
N GLU A 88 6.76 -13.79 8.58
CA GLU A 88 5.96 -14.93 8.08
C GLU A 88 6.60 -15.55 6.83
N ASP A 89 7.41 -14.80 6.07
CA ASP A 89 8.04 -15.30 4.85
C ASP A 89 9.39 -15.96 5.15
N THR A 90 9.40 -17.30 5.08
CA THR A 90 10.60 -18.11 5.32
C THR A 90 11.75 -17.82 4.36
N SER A 91 11.49 -17.27 3.16
CA SER A 91 12.54 -16.90 2.21
C SER A 91 13.33 -15.68 2.70
N VAL A 92 12.67 -14.75 3.38
CA VAL A 92 13.29 -13.54 3.94
C VAL A 92 14.32 -13.90 5.02
N ARG A 93 14.06 -14.97 5.80
CA ARG A 93 14.97 -15.44 6.86
C ARG A 93 16.32 -15.93 6.33
N ARG A 94 16.40 -16.29 5.04
CA ARG A 94 17.64 -16.76 4.39
C ARG A 94 18.51 -15.59 3.89
N LEU A 95 17.97 -14.38 3.86
CA LEU A 95 18.68 -13.17 3.45
C LEU A 95 19.62 -12.70 4.56
N SER A 96 20.68 -11.98 4.18
CA SER A 96 21.55 -11.31 5.15
C SER A 96 20.79 -10.20 5.91
N ALA A 97 21.27 -9.81 7.10
CA ALA A 97 20.63 -8.75 7.88
C ALA A 97 20.50 -7.43 7.09
N GLY A 98 21.50 -7.08 6.28
CA GLY A 98 21.44 -5.91 5.39
C GLY A 98 20.36 -6.03 4.32
N GLN A 99 20.23 -7.20 3.69
CA GLN A 99 19.18 -7.46 2.70
C GLN A 99 17.77 -7.48 3.32
N GLN A 100 17.62 -8.01 4.53
CA GLN A 100 16.35 -7.99 5.27
C GLN A 100 15.94 -6.55 5.61
N GLN A 101 16.88 -5.73 6.06
CA GLN A 101 16.62 -4.32 6.35
C GLN A 101 16.27 -3.54 5.07
N GLN A 102 16.99 -3.75 3.98
CA GLN A 102 16.68 -3.15 2.68
C GLN A 102 15.28 -3.57 2.19
N LEU A 103 14.95 -4.86 2.27
CA LEU A 103 13.64 -5.38 1.88
C LEU A 103 12.51 -4.74 2.70
N LYS A 104 12.72 -4.60 4.01
CA LYS A 104 11.80 -3.92 4.92
C LYS A 104 11.59 -2.47 4.53
N GLU A 105 12.65 -1.72 4.29
CA GLU A 105 12.56 -0.32 3.89
C GLU A 105 11.84 -0.16 2.55
N MET A 106 12.21 -0.95 1.54
CA MET A 106 11.54 -0.94 0.24
C MET A 106 10.05 -1.27 0.35
N THR A 107 9.69 -2.25 1.17
CA THR A 107 8.29 -2.63 1.42
C THR A 107 7.54 -1.52 2.15
N LEU A 108 8.17 -0.85 3.11
CA LEU A 108 7.58 0.28 3.81
C LEU A 108 7.29 1.44 2.86
N GLU A 109 8.24 1.83 2.02
CA GLU A 109 8.02 2.91 1.05
C GLU A 109 6.90 2.55 0.07
N ALA A 110 6.87 1.32 -0.45
CA ALA A 110 5.80 0.86 -1.34
C ALA A 110 4.41 0.94 -0.69
N VAL A 111 4.30 0.58 0.59
CA VAL A 111 3.05 0.67 1.36
C VAL A 111 2.65 2.14 1.61
N ILE A 112 3.62 3.00 1.94
CA ILE A 112 3.38 4.43 2.17
C ILE A 112 2.83 5.09 0.91
N ASP A 113 3.52 4.89 -0.22
CA ASP A 113 3.13 5.51 -1.48
C ASP A 113 1.78 4.96 -1.96
N GLY A 114 1.52 3.66 -1.81
CA GLY A 114 0.23 3.05 -2.11
C GLY A 114 -0.92 3.63 -1.27
N ALA A 115 -0.70 3.85 0.02
CA ALA A 115 -1.69 4.45 0.91
C ALA A 115 -1.96 5.93 0.59
N LEU A 116 -0.94 6.70 0.23
CA LEU A 116 -1.09 8.09 -0.20
C LEU A 116 -1.89 8.19 -1.50
N LEU A 117 -1.57 7.36 -2.49
CA LEU A 117 -2.34 7.28 -3.74
C LEU A 117 -3.81 6.92 -3.49
N GLN A 118 -4.08 6.01 -2.55
CA GLN A 118 -5.44 5.65 -2.17
C GLN A 118 -6.17 6.79 -1.46
N ARG A 119 -5.47 7.53 -0.58
CA ARG A 119 -6.01 8.76 0.02
C ARG A 119 -6.41 9.76 -1.05
N ASP A 120 -5.53 10.04 -2.00
CA ASP A 120 -5.77 11.06 -3.04
C ASP A 120 -6.96 10.66 -3.91
N ALA A 121 -7.05 9.37 -4.27
CA ALA A 121 -8.20 8.85 -5.01
C ALA A 121 -9.53 9.04 -4.23
N ASN A 122 -9.54 8.83 -2.92
CA ASN A 122 -10.73 9.02 -2.09
C ASN A 122 -11.06 10.49 -1.80
N ALA A 123 -10.07 11.38 -1.86
CA ALA A 123 -10.28 12.82 -1.73
C ALA A 123 -10.92 13.44 -2.98
N ILE A 124 -10.82 12.76 -4.14
CA ILE A 124 -11.33 13.24 -5.44
C ILE A 124 -12.78 12.79 -5.71
N GLU A 125 -13.37 11.85 -4.93
CA GLU A 125 -14.80 11.53 -5.05
C GLU A 125 -15.68 12.76 -4.76
N PRO A 126 -16.67 13.08 -5.62
CA PRO A 126 -16.81 14.45 -6.07
C PRO A 126 -17.83 15.24 -5.27
N VAL A 127 -17.45 16.49 -4.95
CA VAL A 127 -18.32 17.65 -4.71
C VAL A 127 -19.07 18.03 -6.01
N VAL A 128 -19.69 17.06 -6.69
CA VAL A 128 -20.36 17.24 -7.99
C VAL A 128 -21.76 16.61 -7.95
N VAL A 129 -22.61 17.02 -6.99
CA VAL A 129 -24.07 17.04 -7.19
C VAL A 129 -24.75 18.09 -6.27
N ARG A 130 -24.36 19.36 -6.32
CA ARG A 130 -25.22 20.47 -5.86
C ARG A 130 -24.99 21.74 -6.68
N ARG A 131 -25.32 21.67 -7.98
CA ARG A 131 -25.75 22.86 -8.73
C ARG A 131 -26.84 22.45 -9.71
N ALA A 132 -27.91 23.25 -9.67
CA ALA A 132 -29.10 23.24 -10.52
C ALA A 132 -30.16 22.17 -10.23
N ALA A 133 -31.13 22.53 -9.39
CA ALA A 133 -32.53 22.65 -9.80
C ALA A 133 -33.19 23.73 -8.95
#